data_AF-A0A847H1D8-F1
#
_entry.id   AF-A0A847H1D8-F1
#
_cell.length_a   1.000
_cell.length_b   1.000
_cell.length_c   1.000
_cell.angle_alpha   90.00
_cell.angle_beta   90.00
_cell.angle_gamma   90.00
#
_symmetry.space_group_name_H-M   'P 1'
#
loop_
_entity.id
_entity.type
_entity.pdbx_description
1 polymer ?
#
loop_
_entity_poly.entity_id
_entity_poly.type
_entity_poly.pdbx_seq_one_letter_code
_entity_poly.pdbx_strand_id
1 'polypeptide(L)'
;MMEVAQQRTQEDRIQRAREMANDKFRHEPDWVTFYREVLGVDGVIDQLFPGLEQRKKFQETSEYAEIQQMLAKLREKNRGQKQPDEPTRVITVRLPKSLHEALRHEAHDHKTSMNKLCISKLLQVIADELVPSDFERGDDEEPMQARLTRPQTPVEHIPAPRPTTPVPLASATGYTPPAQAPQSTFMPLSTTGPGF
;
A
#
# COMPACT_ATOMS: atom_id res chain seq x y z
N MET A 1 37.53 -18.99 -21.26
CA MET A 1 38.04 -17.59 -21.27
C MET A 1 36.94 -16.54 -21.39
N MET A 2 35.83 -16.78 -22.10
CA MET A 2 34.73 -15.79 -22.22
C MET A 2 33.94 -15.56 -20.91
N GLU A 3 33.83 -16.57 -20.05
CA GLU A 3 33.07 -16.49 -18.80
C GLU A 3 33.67 -15.49 -17.78
N VAL A 4 35.01 -15.41 -17.72
CA VAL A 4 35.73 -14.55 -16.76
C VAL A 4 35.64 -13.07 -17.15
N ALA A 5 35.60 -12.77 -18.46
CA ALA A 5 35.41 -11.40 -18.95
C ALA A 5 33.97 -10.91 -18.70
N GLN A 6 32.98 -11.79 -18.86
CA GLN A 6 31.58 -11.50 -18.58
C GLN A 6 31.35 -11.22 -17.08
N GLN A 7 32.02 -11.97 -16.20
CA GLN A 7 31.94 -11.82 -14.75
C GLN A 7 32.52 -10.48 -14.26
N ARG A 8 33.72 -10.08 -14.74
CA ARG A 8 34.29 -8.77 -14.40
C ARG A 8 33.40 -7.61 -14.84
N THR A 9 32.84 -7.71 -16.04
CA THR A 9 31.89 -6.70 -16.54
C THR A 9 30.61 -6.65 -15.70
N GLN A 10 30.19 -7.77 -15.11
CA GLN A 10 29.03 -7.82 -14.24
C GLN A 10 29.31 -7.22 -12.86
N GLU A 11 30.46 -7.54 -12.24
CA GLU A 11 30.90 -6.94 -10.97
C GLU A 11 31.04 -5.41 -11.09
N ASP A 12 31.61 -4.93 -12.19
CA ASP A 12 31.72 -3.48 -12.47
C ASP A 12 30.34 -2.81 -12.55
N ARG A 13 29.35 -3.48 -13.17
CA ARG A 13 27.97 -2.98 -13.25
C ARG A 13 27.27 -2.99 -11.89
N ILE A 14 27.50 -4.01 -11.06
CA ILE A 14 26.96 -4.12 -9.70
C ILE A 14 27.47 -2.95 -8.85
N GLN A 15 28.79 -2.74 -8.86
CA GLN A 15 29.41 -1.65 -8.12
C GLN A 15 28.94 -0.29 -8.66
N ARG A 16 28.78 -0.15 -9.98
CA ARG A 16 28.24 1.06 -10.59
C ARG A 16 26.81 1.36 -10.16
N ALA A 17 25.94 0.34 -10.11
CA ALA A 17 24.57 0.49 -9.64
C ALA A 17 24.52 0.99 -8.20
N ARG A 18 25.36 0.43 -7.33
CA ARG A 18 25.50 0.85 -5.93
C ARG A 18 25.98 2.28 -5.79
N GLU A 19 27.00 2.68 -6.55
CA GLU A 19 27.52 4.05 -6.54
C GLU A 19 26.46 5.06 -6.96
N MET A 20 25.75 4.79 -8.06
CA MET A 20 24.69 5.66 -8.56
C MET A 20 23.52 5.75 -7.56
N ALA A 21 23.16 4.63 -6.91
CA ALA A 21 22.14 4.63 -5.87
C ALA A 21 22.58 5.44 -4.64
N ASN A 22 23.83 5.31 -4.21
CA ASN A 22 24.37 6.05 -3.06
C ASN A 22 24.45 7.55 -3.36
N ASP A 23 24.93 7.94 -4.54
CA ASP A 23 24.95 9.34 -4.99
C ASP A 23 23.56 9.98 -4.91
N LYS A 24 22.54 9.29 -5.45
CA LYS A 24 21.14 9.73 -5.33
C LYS A 24 20.66 9.78 -3.89
N PHE A 25 20.97 8.79 -3.07
CA PHE A 25 20.58 8.75 -1.66
C PHE A 25 21.16 9.93 -0.85
N ARG A 26 22.38 10.38 -1.16
CA ARG A 26 23.04 11.52 -0.50
C ARG A 26 22.32 12.85 -0.71
N HIS A 27 21.60 13.00 -1.82
CA HIS A 27 20.76 14.16 -2.07
C HIS A 27 19.43 14.14 -1.30
N GLU A 28 19.22 13.12 -0.45
CA GLU A 28 18.03 12.92 0.37
C GLU A 28 16.69 13.08 -0.38
N PRO A 29 16.51 12.42 -1.53
CA PRO A 29 15.27 12.49 -2.30
C PRO A 29 14.09 11.90 -1.51
N ASP A 30 12.87 12.21 -1.96
CA ASP A 30 11.70 11.44 -1.54
C ASP A 30 11.87 9.97 -1.94
N TRP A 31 11.30 9.05 -1.14
CA TRP A 31 11.44 7.62 -1.39
C TRP A 31 10.85 7.20 -2.73
N VAL A 32 9.81 7.87 -3.25
CA VAL A 32 9.24 7.60 -4.57
C VAL A 32 10.18 8.04 -5.67
N THR A 33 10.77 9.22 -5.55
CA THR A 33 11.77 9.69 -6.52
C THR A 33 12.97 8.74 -6.55
N PHE A 34 13.47 8.32 -5.38
CA PHE A 34 14.52 7.31 -5.29
C PHE A 34 14.10 5.99 -5.95
N TYR A 35 12.90 5.49 -5.63
CA TYR A 35 12.38 4.26 -6.21
C TYR A 35 12.32 4.34 -7.73
N ARG A 36 11.70 5.38 -8.28
CA ARG A 36 11.54 5.58 -9.74
C ARG A 36 12.88 5.63 -10.45
N GLU A 37 13.85 6.37 -9.92
CA GLU A 37 15.13 6.57 -10.59
C GLU A 37 16.07 5.36 -10.47
N VAL A 38 15.99 4.58 -9.39
CA VAL A 38 16.92 3.48 -9.12
C VAL A 38 16.31 2.12 -9.46
N LEU A 39 15.13 1.83 -8.91
CA LEU A 39 14.46 0.52 -8.93
C LEU A 39 13.26 0.44 -9.89
N GLY A 40 12.77 1.59 -10.36
CA GLY A 40 11.61 1.69 -11.23
C GLY A 40 11.89 1.22 -12.65
N VAL A 41 10.84 1.21 -13.48
CA VAL A 41 10.95 1.01 -14.92
C VAL A 41 11.86 2.08 -15.50
N ASP A 42 12.79 1.69 -16.37
CA ASP A 42 13.86 2.54 -16.91
C ASP A 42 14.80 3.15 -15.84
N GLY A 43 14.78 2.63 -14.61
CA GLY A 43 15.70 3.04 -13.55
C GLY A 43 17.14 2.56 -13.79
N VAL A 44 18.06 2.99 -12.93
CA VAL A 44 19.49 2.62 -12.99
C VAL A 44 19.68 1.10 -13.11
N ILE A 45 18.93 0.32 -12.32
CA ILE A 45 19.04 -1.15 -12.31
C ILE A 45 18.51 -1.75 -13.62
N ASP A 46 17.41 -1.19 -14.14
CA ASP A 46 16.80 -1.66 -15.38
C ASP A 46 17.75 -1.47 -16.57
N GLN A 47 18.40 -0.30 -16.65
CA GLN A 47 19.37 0.07 -17.69
C GLN A 47 20.68 -0.73 -17.62
N LEU A 48 21.22 -0.98 -16.42
CA LEU A 48 22.49 -1.68 -16.26
C LEU A 48 22.38 -3.19 -16.46
N PHE A 49 21.20 -3.76 -16.20
CA PHE A 49 20.96 -5.20 -16.27
C PHE A 49 19.74 -5.48 -17.15
N PRO A 50 19.75 -5.30 -18.47
CA PRO A 50 18.56 -5.52 -19.30
C PRO A 50 18.09 -6.99 -19.35
N GLY A 51 18.97 -7.95 -19.02
CA GLY A 51 18.63 -9.37 -19.00
C GLY A 51 18.04 -9.83 -17.67
N LEU A 52 16.96 -10.61 -17.72
CA LEU A 52 16.29 -11.18 -16.53
C LEU A 52 17.25 -11.97 -15.63
N GLU A 53 18.07 -12.86 -16.22
CA GLU A 53 19.05 -13.64 -15.44
C GLU A 53 20.12 -12.76 -14.78
N GLN A 54 20.53 -11.67 -15.44
CA GLN A 54 21.52 -10.74 -14.89
C GLN A 54 20.91 -9.95 -13.71
N ARG A 55 19.63 -9.54 -13.82
CA ARG A 55 18.90 -8.90 -12.72
C ARG A 55 18.72 -9.85 -11.54
N LYS A 56 18.32 -11.11 -11.78
CA LYS A 56 18.14 -12.10 -10.73
C LYS A 56 19.44 -12.30 -9.95
N LYS A 57 20.56 -12.48 -10.66
CA LYS A 57 21.89 -12.55 -10.04
C LYS A 57 22.25 -11.31 -9.23
N PHE A 58 21.91 -10.11 -9.71
CA PHE A 58 22.13 -8.87 -8.96
C PHE A 58 21.26 -8.76 -7.70
N GLN A 59 20.01 -9.20 -7.76
CA GLN A 59 19.09 -9.16 -6.61
C GLN A 59 19.55 -10.07 -5.46
N GLU A 60 20.33 -11.10 -5.76
CA GLU A 60 20.96 -12.00 -4.77
C GLU A 60 22.20 -11.39 -4.11
N THR A 61 22.72 -10.25 -4.58
CA THR A 61 23.95 -9.66 -4.03
C THR A 61 23.70 -8.75 -2.83
N SER A 62 24.75 -8.54 -2.03
CA SER A 62 24.71 -7.67 -0.86
C SER A 62 24.50 -6.19 -1.22
N GLU A 63 24.96 -5.77 -2.40
CA GLU A 63 24.78 -4.40 -2.90
C GLU A 63 23.31 -4.09 -3.15
N TYR A 64 22.54 -5.06 -3.67
CA TYR A 64 21.10 -4.89 -3.83
C TYR A 64 20.40 -4.78 -2.47
N ALA A 65 20.82 -5.58 -1.48
CA ALA A 65 20.32 -5.47 -0.12
C ALA A 65 20.61 -4.09 0.51
N GLU A 66 21.79 -3.51 0.25
CA GLU A 66 22.14 -2.15 0.67
C GLU A 66 21.19 -1.10 0.05
N ILE A 67 20.88 -1.23 -1.25
CA ILE A 67 19.93 -0.34 -1.95
C ILE A 67 18.53 -0.44 -1.34
N GLN A 68 18.07 -1.65 -1.02
CA GLN A 68 16.80 -1.88 -0.35
C GLN A 68 16.76 -1.26 1.06
N GLN A 69 17.87 -1.32 1.81
CA GLN A 69 17.99 -0.64 3.10
C GLN A 69 17.95 0.89 2.97
N MET A 70 18.59 1.47 1.94
CA MET A 70 18.48 2.90 1.64
C MET A 70 17.02 3.31 1.39
N LEU A 71 16.28 2.54 0.60
CA LEU A 71 14.86 2.78 0.34
C LEU A 71 14.02 2.69 1.62
N ALA A 72 14.27 1.68 2.47
CA ALA A 72 13.58 1.54 3.75
C ALA A 72 13.81 2.75 4.67
N LYS A 73 15.05 3.26 4.73
CA LYS A 73 15.40 4.48 5.49
C LYS A 73 14.66 5.72 4.97
N LEU A 74 14.62 5.93 3.65
CA LEU A 74 13.87 7.05 3.05
C LEU A 74 12.38 6.97 3.40
N ARG A 75 11.81 5.77 3.45
CA ARG A 75 10.40 5.57 3.84
C ARG A 75 10.12 5.90 5.29
N GLU A 76 11.04 5.55 6.18
CA GLU A 76 10.91 5.91 7.60
C GLU A 76 10.99 7.43 7.78
N LYS A 77 11.91 8.10 7.09
CA LYS A 77 12.08 9.55 7.12
C LYS A 77 10.85 10.30 6.57
N ASN A 78 10.25 9.80 5.49
CA ASN A 78 9.05 10.39 4.87
C ASN A 78 7.74 10.07 5.62
N ARG A 79 7.80 9.48 6.81
CA ARG A 79 6.62 9.13 7.62
C ARG A 79 5.88 10.40 8.06
N GLY A 80 4.86 10.78 7.29
CA GLY A 80 3.98 11.92 7.60
C GLY A 80 4.13 13.11 6.66
N GLN A 81 5.07 13.08 5.71
CA GLN A 81 5.15 14.09 4.66
C GLN A 81 4.16 13.77 3.53
N LYS A 82 3.37 14.78 3.14
CA LYS A 82 2.52 14.69 1.95
C LYS A 82 3.44 14.77 0.73
N GLN A 83 3.59 13.65 0.03
CA GLN A 83 4.38 13.60 -1.20
C GLN A 83 3.76 14.54 -2.23
N PRO A 84 4.47 15.56 -2.71
CA PRO A 84 3.83 16.65 -3.42
C PRO A 84 3.55 16.39 -4.91
N ASP A 85 3.93 15.26 -5.52
CA ASP A 85 3.95 15.18 -6.99
C ASP A 85 3.57 13.84 -7.64
N GLU A 86 3.53 12.70 -6.92
CA GLU A 86 3.21 11.41 -7.55
C GLU A 86 1.71 11.08 -7.50
N PRO A 87 1.03 10.86 -8.65
CA PRO A 87 -0.37 10.48 -8.66
C PRO A 87 -0.56 9.07 -8.09
N THR A 88 -1.32 8.95 -6.99
CA THR A 88 -1.60 7.64 -6.40
C THR A 88 -2.58 6.84 -7.28
N ARG A 89 -2.27 5.57 -7.51
CA ARG A 89 -3.15 4.57 -8.14
C ARG A 89 -3.53 3.49 -7.14
N VAL A 90 -4.74 2.94 -7.28
CA VAL A 90 -5.26 1.91 -6.37
C VAL A 90 -5.28 0.57 -7.08
N ILE A 91 -4.70 -0.45 -6.43
CA ILE A 91 -4.87 -1.85 -6.81
C ILE A 91 -5.87 -2.51 -5.85
N THR A 92 -6.79 -3.33 -6.39
CA THR A 92 -7.73 -4.11 -5.57
C THR A 92 -7.33 -5.58 -5.65
N VAL A 93 -6.91 -6.15 -4.53
CA VAL A 93 -6.48 -7.56 -4.44
C VAL A 93 -7.53 -8.37 -3.68
N ARG A 94 -7.93 -9.52 -4.22
CA ARG A 94 -8.78 -10.50 -3.52
C ARG A 94 -7.90 -11.42 -2.68
N LEU A 95 -8.06 -11.39 -1.36
CA LEU A 95 -7.29 -12.21 -0.43
C LEU A 95 -8.21 -13.15 0.35
N PRO A 96 -7.80 -14.42 0.60
CA PRO A 96 -8.47 -15.27 1.58
C PRO A 96 -8.54 -14.59 2.96
N LYS A 97 -9.62 -14.82 3.71
CA LYS A 97 -9.84 -14.20 5.03
C LYS A 97 -8.66 -14.44 5.98
N SER A 98 -8.16 -15.66 6.04
CA SER A 98 -7.03 -16.05 6.89
C SER A 98 -5.76 -15.26 6.56
N LEU A 99 -5.45 -15.05 5.28
CA LEU A 99 -4.29 -14.27 4.86
C LEU A 99 -4.45 -12.79 5.22
N HIS A 100 -5.64 -12.23 5.01
CA HIS A 100 -5.92 -10.85 5.41
C HIS A 100 -5.79 -10.66 6.94
N GLU A 101 -6.27 -11.63 7.73
CA GLU A 101 -6.11 -11.61 9.19
C GLU A 101 -4.64 -11.74 9.61
N ALA A 102 -3.85 -12.59 8.95
CA ALA A 102 -2.41 -12.69 9.22
C ALA A 102 -1.69 -11.35 8.95
N LEU A 103 -1.96 -10.70 7.82
CA LEU A 103 -1.41 -9.37 7.52
C LEU A 103 -1.82 -8.31 8.57
N ARG A 104 -3.04 -8.41 9.10
CA ARG A 104 -3.51 -7.49 10.15
C ARG A 104 -2.71 -7.65 11.43
N HIS A 105 -2.46 -8.89 11.86
CA HIS A 105 -1.67 -9.18 13.06
C HIS A 105 -0.23 -8.74 12.88
N GLU A 106 0.40 -9.07 11.73
CA GLU A 106 1.76 -8.64 11.44
C GLU A 106 1.88 -7.11 11.45
N ALA A 107 0.94 -6.39 10.84
CA ALA A 107 0.96 -4.93 10.85
C ALA A 107 0.86 -4.36 12.28
N HIS A 108 0.06 -4.99 13.13
CA HIS A 108 -0.07 -4.63 14.55
C HIS A 108 1.25 -4.86 15.30
N ASP A 109 1.88 -6.02 15.12
CA ASP A 109 3.16 -6.37 15.77
C ASP A 109 4.28 -5.40 15.36
N HIS A 110 4.29 -5.01 14.08
CA HIS A 110 5.22 -4.02 13.54
C HIS A 110 4.80 -2.56 13.78
N LYS A 111 3.73 -2.31 14.55
CA LYS A 111 3.21 -0.95 14.87
C LYS A 111 3.03 -0.05 13.64
N THR A 112 2.54 -0.64 12.56
CA THR A 112 2.32 0.03 11.27
C THR A 112 0.89 -0.21 10.78
N SER A 113 0.45 0.54 9.77
CA SER A 113 -0.86 0.25 9.16
C SER A 113 -0.72 -0.91 8.17
N MET A 114 -1.82 -1.64 7.97
CA MET A 114 -1.89 -2.71 6.97
C MET A 114 -1.37 -2.24 5.61
N ASN A 115 -1.82 -1.08 5.13
CA ASN A 115 -1.38 -0.54 3.85
C ASN A 115 0.12 -0.28 3.82
N LYS A 116 0.70 0.28 4.88
CA LYS A 116 2.16 0.51 4.95
C LYS A 116 2.95 -0.80 4.90
N LEU A 117 2.49 -1.82 5.63
CA LEU A 117 3.08 -3.15 5.57
C LEU A 117 2.97 -3.74 4.16
N CYS A 118 1.78 -3.72 3.56
CA CYS A 118 1.56 -4.26 2.21
C CYS A 118 2.45 -3.56 1.18
N ILE A 119 2.55 -2.23 1.20
CA ILE A 119 3.43 -1.52 0.26
C ILE A 119 4.89 -1.94 0.49
N SER A 120 5.34 -2.07 1.75
CA SER A 120 6.71 -2.54 2.03
C SER A 120 6.97 -3.97 1.54
N LYS A 121 5.98 -4.85 1.58
CA LYS A 121 6.07 -6.20 1.00
C LYS A 121 6.08 -6.16 -0.53
N LEU A 122 5.28 -5.30 -1.16
CA LEU A 122 5.23 -5.12 -2.63
C LEU A 122 6.52 -4.55 -3.23
N LEU A 123 7.32 -3.84 -2.43
CA LEU A 123 8.63 -3.35 -2.88
C LEU A 123 9.72 -4.42 -2.91
N GLN A 124 9.54 -5.50 -2.15
CA GLN A 124 10.51 -6.58 -2.11
C GLN A 124 10.39 -7.39 -3.39
N VAL A 125 11.52 -7.75 -3.97
CA VAL A 125 11.51 -8.64 -5.12
C VAL A 125 11.07 -10.02 -4.67
N ILE A 126 10.07 -10.55 -5.36
CA ILE A 126 9.61 -11.92 -5.19
C ILE A 126 10.42 -12.78 -6.17
N ALA A 127 10.91 -13.93 -5.71
CA ALA A 127 11.57 -14.88 -6.61
C ALA A 127 10.58 -15.35 -7.68
N ASP A 128 11.01 -15.42 -8.95
CA ASP A 128 10.14 -15.75 -10.10
C ASP A 128 9.35 -17.07 -9.90
N GLU A 129 9.93 -18.05 -9.21
CA GLU A 129 9.31 -19.36 -8.91
C GLU A 129 8.08 -19.26 -7.99
N LEU A 130 7.94 -18.16 -7.25
CA LEU A 130 6.84 -17.90 -6.32
C LEU A 130 5.71 -17.09 -6.97
N VAL A 131 5.87 -16.66 -8.22
CA VAL A 131 4.83 -15.96 -8.98
C VAL A 131 4.07 -17.00 -9.82
N PRO A 132 2.78 -17.25 -9.54
CA PRO A 132 1.96 -18.11 -10.39
C PRO A 132 1.94 -17.55 -11.82
N SER A 133 2.32 -18.36 -12.81
CA SER A 133 2.27 -17.99 -14.22
C SER A 133 0.86 -18.24 -14.75
N ASP A 134 0.01 -17.21 -14.79
CA ASP A 134 -1.34 -17.27 -15.37
C ASP A 134 -1.34 -17.16 -16.92
N PHE A 135 -0.17 -17.25 -17.58
CA PHE A 135 -0.03 -17.06 -19.03
C PHE A 135 -0.55 -18.22 -19.89
N GLU A 136 -1.03 -19.31 -19.29
CA GLU A 136 -1.71 -20.39 -20.02
C GLU A 136 -3.23 -20.12 -20.12
N ARG A 137 -3.61 -18.95 -20.65
CA ARG A 137 -4.97 -18.76 -21.18
C ARG A 137 -4.91 -18.98 -22.67
N GLY A 138 -5.22 -20.23 -23.05
CA GLY A 138 -5.12 -20.75 -24.40
C GLY A 138 -5.71 -19.86 -25.49
N ASP A 139 -4.98 -19.80 -26.59
CA ASP A 139 -5.45 -19.47 -27.94
C ASP A 139 -6.46 -20.54 -28.44
N ASP A 140 -7.55 -20.74 -27.71
CA ASP A 140 -8.73 -21.44 -28.19
C ASP A 140 -9.78 -20.39 -28.62
N GLU A 141 -9.54 -19.76 -29.77
CA GLU A 141 -10.63 -19.16 -30.55
C GLU A 141 -11.55 -20.28 -31.07
N GLU A 142 -12.56 -20.66 -30.29
CA GLU A 142 -13.77 -21.28 -30.82
C GLU A 142 -14.85 -20.21 -31.05
N PRO A 143 -15.29 -19.97 -32.30
CA PRO A 143 -16.37 -19.03 -32.59
C PRO A 143 -17.71 -19.75 -32.41
N MET A 144 -18.29 -19.73 -31.20
CA MET A 144 -19.67 -20.19 -31.01
C MET A 144 -20.62 -19.00 -30.80
N GLN A 145 -21.11 -18.49 -31.92
CA GLN A 145 -22.37 -17.76 -31.98
C GLN A 145 -23.51 -18.63 -31.40
N ALA A 146 -24.50 -17.94 -30.84
CA ALA A 146 -25.81 -18.41 -30.41
C ALA A 146 -25.91 -19.13 -29.05
N ARG A 147 -26.10 -18.31 -28.00
CA ARG A 147 -27.17 -18.59 -27.03
C ARG A 147 -27.89 -17.32 -26.61
N LEU A 148 -28.82 -16.89 -27.47
CA LEU A 148 -29.96 -16.10 -27.02
C LEU A 148 -30.70 -16.87 -25.91
N THR A 149 -31.36 -16.10 -25.06
CA THR A 149 -32.43 -16.46 -24.10
C THR A 149 -31.98 -16.73 -22.65
N ARG A 150 -31.66 -15.64 -21.94
CA ARG A 150 -31.85 -15.55 -20.49
C ARG A 150 -33.23 -14.94 -20.23
N PRO A 151 -34.16 -15.63 -19.54
CA PRO A 151 -35.40 -14.99 -19.09
C PRO A 151 -35.05 -13.90 -18.07
N GLN A 152 -35.48 -12.67 -18.37
CA GLN A 152 -35.36 -11.53 -17.48
C GLN A 152 -36.37 -11.70 -16.34
N THR A 153 -35.89 -11.69 -15.10
CA THR A 153 -36.73 -11.45 -13.92
C THR A 153 -37.22 -10.00 -13.96
N PRO A 154 -38.52 -9.70 -13.79
CA PRO A 154 -39.03 -8.33 -13.84
C PRO A 154 -38.39 -7.47 -12.74
N VAL A 155 -37.85 -6.33 -13.15
CA VAL A 155 -37.37 -5.26 -12.28
C VAL A 155 -38.59 -4.55 -11.70
N GLU A 156 -38.87 -4.76 -10.41
CA GLU A 156 -39.87 -4.00 -9.67
C GLU A 156 -39.38 -2.55 -9.56
N HIS A 157 -40.12 -1.63 -10.19
CA HIS A 157 -39.87 -0.20 -10.18
C HIS A 157 -40.02 0.37 -8.76
N ILE A 158 -38.95 0.95 -8.24
CA ILE A 158 -39.00 1.86 -7.09
C ILE A 158 -39.47 3.24 -7.63
N PRO A 159 -40.63 3.78 -7.23
CA PRO A 159 -41.00 5.14 -7.59
C PRO A 159 -40.27 6.17 -6.70
N ALA A 160 -39.72 7.21 -7.34
CA ALA A 160 -39.11 8.37 -6.70
C ALA A 160 -40.13 9.16 -5.85
N PRO A 161 -39.76 9.70 -4.67
CA PRO A 161 -40.61 10.65 -3.96
C PRO A 161 -40.54 12.04 -4.61
N ARG A 162 -41.72 12.59 -4.92
CA ARG A 162 -41.91 13.98 -5.39
C ARG A 162 -41.74 14.98 -4.22
N PRO A 163 -41.36 16.23 -4.50
CA PRO A 163 -41.27 17.28 -3.48
C PRO A 163 -42.67 17.84 -3.13
N THR A 164 -43.05 17.78 -1.85
CA THR A 164 -44.25 18.45 -1.32
C THR A 164 -43.88 19.79 -0.68
N THR A 165 -44.54 20.84 -1.17
CA THR A 165 -44.59 22.21 -0.64
C THR A 165 -45.17 22.30 0.78
N PRO A 166 -44.89 23.37 1.55
CA PRO A 166 -45.19 23.45 2.97
C PRO A 166 -46.59 24.01 3.24
N VAL A 167 -47.21 23.57 4.34
CA VAL A 167 -48.41 24.19 4.93
C VAL A 167 -48.09 24.55 6.39
N PRO A 168 -48.36 25.79 6.87
CA PRO A 168 -47.93 26.23 8.19
C PRO A 168 -49.00 26.07 9.30
N LEU A 169 -48.47 25.93 10.51
CA LEU A 169 -48.92 26.46 11.82
C LEU A 169 -50.36 26.18 12.30
N ALA A 170 -50.48 25.35 13.35
CA ALA A 170 -51.33 25.66 14.50
C ALA A 170 -50.88 24.91 15.76
N SER A 171 -50.81 25.68 16.83
CA SER A 171 -50.42 25.39 18.21
C SER A 171 -51.27 24.31 18.90
N ALA A 172 -50.69 23.56 19.85
CA ALA A 172 -51.09 23.59 21.26
C ALA A 172 -50.42 22.50 22.11
N THR A 173 -49.77 22.99 23.18
CA THR A 173 -49.77 22.44 24.56
C THR A 173 -49.34 21.01 24.83
N GLY A 174 -48.19 20.92 25.50
CA GLY A 174 -48.09 20.20 26.77
C GLY A 174 -47.51 18.79 26.69
N TYR A 175 -46.21 18.67 26.95
CA TYR A 175 -45.74 17.69 27.94
C TYR A 175 -44.29 17.99 28.36
N THR A 176 -44.10 18.01 29.69
CA THR A 176 -42.88 18.23 30.46
C THR A 176 -41.85 17.09 30.32
N PRO A 177 -40.54 17.37 30.28
CA PRO A 177 -39.50 16.35 30.38
C PRO A 177 -39.23 15.95 31.85
N PRO A 178 -39.03 14.66 32.18
CA PRO A 178 -38.60 14.27 33.52
C PRO A 178 -37.09 14.48 33.73
N ALA A 179 -36.82 15.38 34.68
CA ALA A 179 -35.75 15.41 35.68
C ALA A 179 -34.40 14.70 35.42
N GLN A 180 -33.36 15.55 35.38
CA GLN A 180 -31.97 15.22 35.73
C GLN A 180 -31.85 14.76 37.18
N ALA A 181 -30.94 13.81 37.43
CA ALA A 181 -30.42 13.49 38.76
C ALA A 181 -28.91 13.78 38.82
N PRO A 182 -28.36 14.09 40.01
CA PRO A 182 -27.43 15.21 40.19
C PRO A 182 -25.95 14.85 40.03
N GLN A 183 -25.19 15.88 39.67
CA GLN A 183 -23.73 15.91 39.67
C GLN A 183 -23.20 15.73 41.10
N SER A 184 -22.39 14.70 41.33
CA SER A 184 -21.58 14.59 42.54
C SER A 184 -20.34 15.47 42.39
N THR A 185 -20.45 16.69 42.90
CA THR A 185 -19.33 17.54 43.29
C THR A 185 -18.58 16.86 44.44
N PHE A 186 -17.33 16.46 44.22
CA PHE A 186 -16.40 16.17 45.33
C PHE A 186 -15.21 17.13 45.20
N MET A 187 -15.11 18.04 46.18
CA MET A 187 -14.00 18.97 46.33
C MET A 187 -12.77 18.22 46.89
N PRO A 188 -11.54 18.73 46.61
CA PRO A 188 -10.32 18.18 47.19
C PRO A 188 -10.17 18.61 48.66
N LEU A 189 -9.91 17.64 49.54
CA LEU A 189 -9.48 17.89 50.92
C LEU A 189 -7.96 18.06 50.95
N SER A 190 -7.54 19.30 51.16
CA SER A 190 -6.22 19.62 51.71
C SER A 190 -6.15 19.13 53.15
N THR A 191 -5.20 18.25 53.48
CA THR A 191 -4.75 18.06 54.86
C THR A 191 -3.23 18.19 54.92
N THR A 192 -2.81 19.26 55.59
CA THR A 192 -1.45 19.52 56.04
C THR A 192 -1.29 18.86 57.41
N GLY A 193 -0.20 18.12 57.63
CA GLY A 193 0.19 17.69 58.98
C GLY A 193 1.51 16.91 59.02
N PRO A 194 2.33 17.04 60.08
CA PRO A 194 3.79 17.04 59.98
C PRO A 194 4.48 15.80 60.58
N GLY A 195 5.77 15.63 60.24
CA GLY A 195 6.83 15.07 61.10
C GLY A 195 6.82 13.56 61.35
N PHE A 196 7.82 12.84 60.83
CA PHE A 196 9.07 12.48 61.54
C PHE A 196 10.06 11.89 60.53
#